data_AF-A0A7J9QMF5-F1
#
_entry.id   AF-A0A7J9QMF5-F1
#
_cell.length_a   1.000
_cell.length_b   1.000
_cell.length_c   1.000
_cell.angle_alpha   90.00
_cell.angle_beta   90.00
_cell.angle_gamma   90.00
#
_symmetry.space_group_name_H-M   'P 1'
#
loop_
_entity.id
_entity.type
_entity.pdbx_description
1 polymer ?
#
loop_
_entity_poly.entity_id
_entity_poly.type
_entity_poly.pdbx_seq_one_letter_code
_entity_poly.pdbx_strand_id
1 'polypeptide(L)' 'SKSVGYLIIAGGVVMLVGMTYVYTLVDKVEDEFITDLVTYVPILFMVLSIPVMVVGATLLKLKKRRPRKEYF' A
#
# COMPACT_ATOMS: atom_id res chain seq x y z
N SER A 1 8.42 -5.52 15.09
CA SER A 1 8.88 -5.19 13.73
C SER A 1 8.22 -6.06 12.66
N LYS A 2 8.37 -7.40 12.67
CA LYS A 2 7.77 -8.27 11.64
C LYS A 2 6.24 -8.18 11.52
N SER A 3 5.51 -8.20 12.64
CA SER A 3 4.05 -8.05 12.63
C SER A 3 3.58 -6.73 12.02
N VAL A 4 4.30 -5.63 12.30
CA VAL A 4 4.01 -4.31 11.72
C VAL A 4 4.30 -4.29 10.22
N GLY A 5 5.38 -4.92 9.77
CA GLY A 5 5.68 -5.08 8.34
C GLY A 5 4.57 -5.82 7.58
N TYR A 6 4.02 -6.89 8.16
CA TYR A 6 2.87 -7.60 7.56
C TYR A 6 1.60 -6.74 7.51
N LEU A 7 1.32 -5.96 8.56
CA LEU A 7 0.17 -5.04 8.57
C LEU A 7 0.29 -3.96 7.49
N ILE A 8 1.49 -3.42 7.27
CA ILE A 8 1.74 -2.42 6.21
C ILE A 8 1.50 -3.03 4.83
N ILE A 9 2.00 -4.25 4.59
CA ILE A 9 1.77 -4.93 3.31
C ILE A 9 0.28 -5.23 3.11
N ALA A 10 -0.40 -5.74 4.14
CA ALA A 10 -1.83 -6.00 4.08
C ALA A 10 -2.63 -4.73 3.77
N GLY A 11 -2.29 -3.61 4.42
CA GLY A 11 -2.89 -2.30 4.12
C GLY A 11 -2.65 -1.86 2.68
N GLY A 12 -1.43 -2.04 2.15
CA GLY A 12 -1.11 -1.75 0.75
C GLY A 12 -1.92 -2.60 -0.25
N VAL A 13 -2.12 -3.89 0.05
CA VAL A 13 -2.94 -4.78 -0.78
C VAL A 13 -4.42 -4.37 -0.76
N VAL A 14 -4.98 -4.07 0.42
CA VAL A 14 -6.36 -3.58 0.53
C VAL A 14 -6.55 -2.28 -0.25
N MET A 15 -5.58 -1.37 -0.16
CA MET A 15 -5.62 -0.11 -0.90
C MET A 15 -5.60 -0.34 -2.42
N LEU A 16 -4.74 -1.25 -2.90
CA LEU A 16 -4.67 -1.58 -4.33
C LEU A 16 -6.00 -2.15 -4.83
N VAL A 17 -6.57 -3.13 -4.12
CA VAL A 17 -7.84 -3.76 -4.49
C VAL A 17 -9.02 -2.77 -4.42
N GLY A 18 -9.04 -1.90 -3.41
CA GLY A 18 -10.08 -0.88 -3.29
C GLY A 18 -10.03 0.11 -4.45
N MET A 19 -8.84 0.56 -4.82
CA MET A 19 -8.67 1.54 -5.91
C MET A 19 -8.92 0.95 -7.28
N THR A 20 -8.57 -0.33 -7.52
CA THR A 20 -8.95 -1.00 -8.77
C THR A 20 -10.45 -1.14 -8.90
N TYR A 21 -11.15 -1.48 -7.81
CA TYR A 21 -12.60 -1.55 -7.80
C TYR A 21 -13.21 -0.17 -8.09
N VAL A 22 -12.80 0.87 -7.36
CA VAL A 22 -13.28 2.25 -7.59
C VAL A 22 -13.02 2.70 -9.02
N TYR A 23 -11.86 2.38 -9.60
CA TYR A 23 -11.56 2.72 -11.00
C TYR A 23 -12.58 2.13 -11.97
N THR A 24 -13.06 0.89 -11.75
CA THR A 24 -14.14 0.31 -12.58
C THR A 24 -15.51 0.94 -12.38
N LEU A 25 -15.71 1.70 -11.29
CA LEU A 25 -16.95 2.42 -11.03
C LEU A 25 -16.94 3.83 -11.61
N VAL A 26 -15.76 4.39 -11.94
CA VAL A 26 -15.65 5.74 -12.54
C VAL A 26 -16.46 5.82 -13.84
N ASP A 27 -16.43 4.76 -14.66
CA ASP A 27 -17.19 4.69 -15.92
C ASP A 27 -18.73 4.68 -15.73
N LYS A 28 -19.22 4.51 -14.50
CA LYS A 28 -20.64 4.51 -14.16
C LYS A 28 -21.12 5.82 -13.54
N VAL A 29 -20.20 6.77 -13.33
CA VAL A 29 -20.52 8.09 -12.79
C VAL A 29 -21.02 8.97 -13.93
N GLU A 30 -22.04 9.78 -13.68
CA GLU A 30 -22.53 10.76 -14.65
C GLU A 30 -21.43 11.77 -14.98
N ASP A 31 -21.28 12.11 -16.28
CA ASP A 31 -20.19 12.95 -16.80
C ASP A 31 -20.05 14.31 -16.09
N GLU A 32 -21.14 14.84 -15.54
CA GLU A 32 -21.15 16.10 -14.77
C GLU A 32 -20.32 16.02 -13.47
N PHE A 33 -20.10 14.83 -12.93
CA PHE A 33 -19.32 14.59 -11.72
C PHE A 33 -17.92 14.01 -11.99
N ILE A 34 -17.60 13.71 -13.25
CA ILE A 34 -16.24 13.28 -13.65
C ILE A 34 -15.33 14.51 -13.69
N THR A 35 -14.77 14.81 -12.53
CA THR A 35 -13.70 15.79 -12.40
C THR A 35 -12.34 15.10 -12.57
N ASP A 36 -11.31 15.86 -12.96
CA ASP A 36 -9.94 15.35 -13.08
C ASP A 36 -9.52 14.57 -11.83
N LEU A 37 -9.93 15.05 -10.65
CA LEU A 37 -9.63 14.42 -9.37
C LEU A 37 -10.19 12.99 -9.28
N VAL A 38 -11.44 12.77 -9.68
CA VAL A 38 -12.11 11.45 -9.62
C VAL A 38 -11.41 10.44 -10.55
N THR A 39 -10.89 10.92 -11.67
CA THR A 39 -10.18 10.08 -12.66
C THR A 39 -8.75 9.75 -12.21
N TYR A 40 -8.01 10.73 -11.69
CA TYR A 40 -6.60 10.56 -11.36
C TYR A 40 -6.34 9.94 -9.98
N VAL A 41 -7.22 10.17 -8.99
CA VAL A 41 -7.02 9.66 -7.61
C VAL A 41 -6.85 8.13 -7.57
N PRO A 42 -7.71 7.31 -8.20
CA PRO A 42 -7.53 5.85 -8.18
C PRO A 42 -6.18 5.41 -8.74
N ILE A 43 -5.72 6.04 -9.82
CA ILE A 43 -4.45 5.75 -10.48
C ILE A 43 -3.27 6.13 -9.58
N LEU A 44 -3.30 7.32 -9.00
CA LEU A 44 -2.25 7.80 -8.10
C LEU A 44 -2.11 6.90 -6.88
N PHE A 45 -3.22 6.51 -6.26
CA PHE A 45 -3.21 5.62 -5.10
C PHE A 45 -2.81 4.19 -5.47
N MET A 46 -3.17 3.68 -6.66
CA MET A 46 -2.62 2.42 -7.16
C MET A 46 -1.09 2.45 -7.26
N VAL A 47 -0.52 3.50 -7.86
CA VAL A 47 0.94 3.66 -7.96
C VAL A 47 1.58 3.80 -6.58
N LEU A 48 0.97 4.58 -5.68
CA LEU A 48 1.44 4.80 -4.30
C LEU A 48 1.42 3.52 -3.44
N SER A 49 0.55 2.56 -3.75
CA SER A 49 0.49 1.30 -3.01
C SER A 49 1.79 0.48 -3.12
N ILE A 50 2.50 0.60 -4.25
CA ILE A 50 3.75 -0.11 -4.54
C ILE A 50 4.87 0.27 -3.54
N PRO A 51 5.26 1.55 -3.39
CA PRO A 51 6.27 1.93 -2.42
C PRO A 51 5.86 1.62 -0.98
N VAL A 52 4.57 1.71 -0.63
CA VAL A 52 4.07 1.31 0.71
C VAL A 52 4.37 -0.17 0.98
N MET A 53 4.08 -1.05 0.03
CA MET A 53 4.39 -2.48 0.16
C MET A 53 5.91 -2.73 0.21
N VAL A 54 6.72 -1.98 -0.54
CA VAL A 54 8.18 -2.07 -0.50
C VAL A 54 8.73 -1.70 0.88
N VAL A 55 8.21 -0.64 1.50
CA VAL A 55 8.58 -0.25 2.88
C VAL A 55 8.20 -1.36 3.87
N GLY A 56 7.00 -1.91 3.76
CA GLY A 56 6.56 -3.05 4.56
C GLY A 56 7.46 -4.27 4.41
N ALA A 57 7.85 -4.62 3.17
CA ALA A 57 8.75 -5.73 2.88
C ALA A 57 10.18 -5.48 3.39
N THR A 58 10.64 -4.22 3.34
CA THR A 58 11.94 -3.83 3.90
C THR A 58 11.96 -4.04 5.41
N LEU A 59 10.88 -3.69 6.12
CA LEU A 59 10.74 -3.97 7.56
C LEU A 59 10.77 -5.47 7.88
N LEU A 60 10.22 -6.33 7.00
CA LEU A 60 10.30 -7.79 7.16
C LEU A 60 11.72 -8.32 6.98
N LYS A 61 12.49 -7.72 6.06
CA LYS A 61 13.90 -8.06 5.80
C LYS A 61 14.86 -7.60 6.89
N LEU A 62 14.52 -6.56 7.67
CA LEU A 62 15.34 -6.15 8.81
C LEU A 62 15.39 -7.28 9.88
N LYS A 63 16.42 -8.12 9.78
CA LYS A 63 16.78 -9.15 10.76
C LYS A 63 16.98 -8.44 12.10
N LYS A 64 16.28 -8.90 13.15
CA LYS A 64 16.55 -8.53 14.55
C LYS A 64 18.07 -8.64 14.73
N ARG A 65 18.79 -7.53 14.95
CA ARG A 65 20.18 -7.60 15.46
C ARG A 65 20.07 -8.47 16.71
N ARG A 66 20.59 -9.69 16.66
CA ARG A 66 20.77 -10.48 17.89
C ARG A 66 21.58 -9.58 18.82
N PRO A 67 21.18 -9.36 20.09
CA PRO A 67 22.14 -8.84 21.05
C PRO A 67 23.34 -9.77 20.97
N ARG A 68 24.55 -9.23 20.78
CA ARG A 68 25.76 -10.03 20.91
C ARG A 68 25.63 -10.70 22.28
N LYS A 69 25.65 -12.03 22.32
CA LYS A 69 25.86 -12.70 23.59
C LYS A 69 27.28 -12.35 23.97
N GLU A 70 27.44 -11.37 24.85
CA GLU A 70 28.65 -11.23 25.65
C GLU A 70 28.69 -12.49 26.52
N TYR A 71 29.34 -13.51 25.97
CA TYR A 71 30.08 -14.45 26.81
C TYR A 71 31.39 -13.71 27.11
N PHE A 72 31.79 -13.74 28.38
CA PHE A 72 32.84 -12.97 29.06
C PHE A 72 32.36 -11.66 29.69
#